data_AF-A0AAD4G963-F1
#
_entry.id   AF-A0AAD4G963-F1
#
_cell.length_a   1.000
_cell.length_b   1.000
_cell.length_c   1.000
_cell.angle_alpha   90.00
_cell.angle_beta   90.00
_cell.angle_gamma   90.00
#
_symmetry.space_group_name_H-M   'P 1'
#
loop_
_entity.id
_entity.type
_entity.pdbx_description
1 polymer ?
#
loop_
_entity_poly.entity_id
_entity_poly.type
_entity_poly.pdbx_seq_one_letter_code
_entity_poly.pdbx_strand_id
1 'polypeptide(L)'
;DPHEYQHAKRRLRNAVTEHYRGLEVLNQYRILNLAGFRKVLKKYERVTKIPVMEAYMQQKVEPSTFASGAVVAAMLKETERHFAMRFERGDRKKARGNLRVGPSSKTHHFSTFRSGLWLGLAIPAIGGGSYLLLLSLLIGVNILVWTRKRISYAFIFGMLPSLLLCTLAYAFWFSLARIGPPMLWPLIWLALTLVVMLNPIRSFMWGPARWWTIKNVAKLGACGIRSVRFTDVWLGLVYSLSNLYFVGCFYTRFANYASTYDSQVQEAWSTCSVTQNWEWYYLLSMLPFMVRFMQSLRRYRDSKHSIHLINAGKYMMAIIYYFCYFYWKHQGCSPHTGKSYILWCFTATVDSIYGCAWDFLMDWSVCRPHARYPLLRRQLVYKSHVPVSNLCIRFIWVTYIFLDGTNATLFSFIAALLEMLRRVQWNFYRLENQHLGNMGRYQVTREIPLPYRFDVRSSEDRISV
;
A
#
# COMPACT_ATOMS: atom_id res chain seq x y z
N ASP A 1 32.17 -1.43 26.67
CA ASP A 1 32.21 -1.72 25.23
C ASP A 1 31.76 -0.49 24.41
N PRO A 2 32.57 0.01 23.45
CA PRO A 2 32.20 1.13 22.57
C PRO A 2 30.89 0.94 21.80
N HIS A 3 30.55 -0.30 21.42
CA HIS A 3 29.31 -0.60 20.69
C HIS A 3 28.08 -0.49 21.59
N GLU A 4 28.16 -0.97 22.83
CA GLU A 4 27.10 -0.82 23.82
C GLU A 4 26.84 0.64 24.16
N TYR A 5 27.90 1.43 24.32
CA TYR A 5 27.78 2.87 24.59
C TYR A 5 27.05 3.61 23.45
N GLN A 6 27.41 3.34 22.19
CA GLN A 6 26.73 3.96 21.05
C GLN A 6 25.26 3.53 20.96
N HIS A 7 24.96 2.25 21.24
CA HIS A 7 23.59 1.74 21.25
C HIS A 7 22.75 2.38 22.37
N ALA A 8 23.27 2.46 23.59
CA ALA A 8 22.62 3.11 24.73
C ALA A 8 22.38 4.61 24.47
N LYS A 9 23.38 5.32 23.93
CA LYS A 9 23.27 6.73 23.55
C LYS A 9 22.16 6.97 22.52
N ARG A 10 22.01 6.07 21.54
CA ARG A 10 20.95 6.16 20.52
C ARG A 10 19.57 5.92 21.11
N ARG A 11 19.43 4.91 21.99
CA ARG A 11 18.17 4.63 22.70
C ARG A 11 17.75 5.82 23.57
N LEU A 12 18.69 6.39 24.33
CA LEU A 12 18.44 7.56 25.18
C LEU A 12 18.02 8.77 24.34
N ARG A 13 18.70 9.03 23.22
CA ARG A 13 18.31 10.11 22.28
C ARG A 13 16.85 9.97 21.85
N ASN A 14 16.45 8.77 21.42
CA ASN A 14 15.08 8.50 20.98
C ASN A 14 14.07 8.65 22.14
N ALA A 15 14.39 8.15 23.33
CA ALA A 15 13.51 8.27 24.50
C ALA A 15 13.25 9.72 24.90
N VAL A 16 14.30 10.56 24.91
CA VAL A 16 14.17 12.00 25.21
C VAL A 16 13.36 12.72 24.12
N THR A 17 13.55 12.38 22.84
CA THR A 17 12.74 12.94 21.75
C THR A 17 11.27 12.56 21.88
N GLU A 18 10.96 11.33 22.26
CA GLU A 18 9.57 10.88 22.44
C GLU A 18 8.92 11.51 23.68
N HIS A 19 9.68 11.65 24.78
CA HIS A 19 9.22 12.38 25.97
C HIS A 19 8.89 13.85 25.66
N TYR A 20 9.76 14.55 24.92
CA TYR A 20 9.53 15.94 24.50
C TYR A 20 8.24 16.07 23.67
N ARG A 21 8.00 15.14 22.74
CA ARG A 21 6.74 15.10 21.97
C ARG A 21 5.52 14.89 22.84
N GLY A 22 5.60 13.98 23.83
CA GLY A 22 4.52 13.77 24.78
C GLY A 22 4.16 15.04 25.54
N LEU A 23 5.17 15.82 25.96
CA LEU A 23 4.98 17.12 26.59
C LEU A 23 4.35 18.16 25.65
N GLU A 24 4.77 18.22 24.38
CA GLU A 24 4.14 19.10 23.39
C GLU A 24 2.67 18.74 23.17
N VAL A 25 2.34 17.46 23.02
CA VAL A 25 0.97 16.98 22.88
C VAL A 25 0.13 17.33 24.10
N LEU A 26 0.69 17.19 25.32
CA LEU A 26 -0.01 17.55 26.55
C LEU A 26 -0.26 19.07 26.65
N ASN A 27 0.72 19.89 26.29
CA ASN A 27 0.55 21.34 26.23
C ASN A 27 -0.51 21.76 25.19
N GLN A 28 -0.53 21.08 24.04
CA GLN A 28 -1.53 21.31 22.99
C GLN A 28 -2.93 20.89 23.44
N TYR A 29 -3.06 19.75 24.12
CA TYR A 29 -4.34 19.30 24.71
C TYR A 29 -4.92 20.38 25.62
N ARG A 30 -4.10 20.97 26.51
CA ARG A 30 -4.53 22.06 27.38
C ARG A 30 -5.04 23.27 26.59
N ILE A 31 -4.25 23.77 25.64
CA ILE A 31 -4.60 24.95 24.84
C ILE A 31 -5.91 24.73 24.07
N LEU A 32 -6.06 23.56 23.45
CA LEU A 32 -7.25 23.20 22.68
C LEU A 32 -8.50 23.12 23.55
N ASN A 33 -8.42 22.49 24.72
CA ASN A 33 -9.57 22.36 25.62
C ASN A 33 -9.98 23.72 26.20
N LEU A 34 -9.02 24.56 26.63
CA LEU A 34 -9.32 25.92 27.10
C LEU A 34 -10.02 26.76 26.02
N ALA A 35 -9.53 26.71 24.78
CA ALA A 35 -10.19 27.37 23.65
C ALA A 35 -11.57 26.76 23.34
N GLY A 36 -11.72 25.44 23.48
CA GLY A 36 -12.98 24.73 23.33
C GLY A 36 -14.04 25.19 24.31
N PHE A 37 -13.71 25.25 25.61
CA PHE A 37 -14.61 25.76 26.65
C PHE A 37 -15.05 27.19 26.36
N ARG A 38 -14.11 28.11 26.06
CA ARG A 38 -14.45 29.50 25.70
C ARG A 38 -15.44 29.57 24.54
N LYS A 39 -15.25 28.77 23.50
CA LYS A 39 -16.15 28.78 22.33
C LYS A 39 -17.52 28.19 22.62
N VAL A 40 -17.59 27.08 23.35
CA VAL A 40 -18.87 26.44 23.70
C VAL A 40 -19.68 27.38 24.58
N LEU A 41 -19.04 27.99 25.57
CA LEU A 41 -19.68 28.98 26.43
C LEU A 41 -20.13 30.22 25.63
N LYS A 42 -19.27 30.77 24.75
CA LYS A 42 -19.68 31.88 23.86
C LYS A 42 -20.85 31.52 22.94
N LYS A 43 -20.92 30.26 22.48
CA LYS A 43 -22.06 29.76 21.70
C LYS A 43 -23.31 29.68 22.58
N TYR A 44 -23.19 29.20 23.82
CA TYR A 44 -24.28 29.17 24.78
C TYR A 44 -24.85 30.57 25.01
N GLU A 45 -24.01 31.56 25.35
CA GLU A 45 -24.45 32.94 25.57
C GLU A 45 -25.17 33.52 24.36
N ARG A 46 -24.67 33.23 23.13
CA ARG A 46 -25.30 33.72 21.90
C ARG A 46 -26.73 33.19 21.72
N VAL A 47 -26.97 31.94 22.12
CA VAL A 47 -28.25 31.23 21.97
C VAL A 47 -29.22 31.58 23.10
N THR A 48 -28.75 31.54 24.35
CA THR A 48 -29.61 31.73 25.54
C THR A 48 -29.73 33.19 25.97
N LYS A 49 -28.85 34.07 25.47
CA LYS A 49 -28.71 35.48 25.89
C LYS A 49 -28.32 35.66 27.36
N ILE A 50 -27.89 34.60 28.04
CA ILE A 50 -27.42 34.64 29.43
C ILE A 50 -25.89 34.81 29.43
N PRO A 51 -25.31 35.87 30.00
CA PRO A 51 -23.87 36.06 30.10
C PRO A 51 -23.29 35.17 31.21
N VAL A 52 -22.55 34.13 30.85
CA VAL A 52 -22.02 33.11 31.78
C VAL A 52 -20.60 32.67 31.47
N MET A 53 -20.06 33.00 30.29
CA MET A 53 -18.76 32.52 29.84
C MET A 53 -17.65 32.92 30.81
N GLU A 54 -17.59 34.20 31.18
CA GLU A 54 -16.51 34.73 32.01
C GLU A 54 -16.57 34.16 33.43
N ALA A 55 -17.76 34.15 34.04
CA ALA A 55 -17.99 33.55 35.36
C ALA A 55 -17.65 32.05 35.39
N TYR A 56 -18.08 31.29 34.39
CA TYR A 56 -17.80 29.86 34.33
C TYR A 56 -16.32 29.56 34.06
N MET A 57 -15.67 30.36 33.20
CA MET A 57 -14.23 30.21 32.94
C MET A 57 -13.42 30.44 34.22
N GLN A 58 -13.69 31.54 34.95
CA GLN A 58 -12.95 31.88 36.17
C GLN A 58 -13.25 30.92 37.34
N GLN A 59 -14.51 30.49 37.51
CA GLN A 59 -14.88 29.69 38.68
C GLN A 59 -14.68 28.18 38.49
N LYS A 60 -14.74 27.66 37.25
CA LYS A 60 -14.75 26.22 36.99
C LYS A 60 -13.60 25.74 36.10
N VAL A 61 -13.22 26.52 35.07
CA VAL A 61 -12.27 26.04 34.06
C VAL A 61 -10.83 26.39 34.41
N GLU A 62 -10.53 27.66 34.69
CA GLU A 62 -9.18 28.13 34.97
C GLU A 62 -8.57 27.58 36.28
N PRO A 63 -9.35 27.36 37.36
CA PRO A 63 -8.84 26.70 38.56
C PRO A 63 -8.58 25.20 38.41
N SER A 64 -9.04 24.58 37.31
CA SER A 64 -8.91 23.14 37.13
C SER A 64 -7.45 22.72 36.89
N THR A 65 -7.12 21.50 37.31
CA THR A 65 -5.75 20.95 37.20
C THR A 65 -5.24 20.90 35.76
N PHE A 66 -6.11 20.64 34.78
CA PHE A 66 -5.71 20.59 33.38
C PHE A 66 -5.40 21.97 32.78
N ALA A 67 -5.93 23.05 33.35
CA ALA A 67 -5.72 24.42 32.86
C ALA A 67 -4.33 24.98 33.21
N SER A 68 -3.66 24.42 34.23
CA SER A 68 -2.30 24.76 34.61
C SER A 68 -1.29 24.37 33.53
N GLY A 69 -0.52 25.34 33.02
CA GLY A 69 0.49 25.12 31.98
C GLY A 69 1.94 25.23 32.46
N ALA A 70 2.17 25.76 33.67
CA ALA A 70 3.51 26.13 34.14
C ALA A 70 4.46 24.93 34.24
N VAL A 71 3.97 23.80 34.76
CA VAL A 71 4.77 22.58 34.93
C VAL A 71 5.19 22.01 33.58
N VAL A 72 4.26 21.92 32.62
CA VAL A 72 4.56 21.40 31.26
C VAL A 72 5.53 22.32 30.52
N ALA A 73 5.37 23.63 30.63
CA ALA A 73 6.28 24.60 30.05
C ALA A 73 7.70 24.51 30.64
N ALA A 74 7.81 24.31 31.96
CA ALA A 74 9.08 24.08 32.64
C ALA A 74 9.75 22.78 32.15
N MET A 75 9.00 21.68 32.11
CA MET A 75 9.50 20.38 31.63
C MET A 75 9.98 20.43 30.18
N LEU A 76 9.28 21.16 29.30
CA LEU A 76 9.71 21.36 27.90
C LEU A 76 11.07 22.08 27.83
N LYS A 77 11.23 23.18 28.58
CA LYS A 77 12.45 23.98 28.62
C LYS A 77 13.62 23.19 29.21
N GLU A 78 13.36 22.41 30.26
CA GLU A 78 14.36 21.56 30.88
C GLU A 78 14.81 20.42 29.96
N THR A 79 13.86 19.76 29.28
CA THR A 79 14.16 18.71 28.30
C THR A 79 15.00 19.25 27.14
N GLU A 80 14.68 20.44 26.61
CA GLU A 80 15.50 21.12 25.60
C GLU A 80 16.93 21.38 26.10
N ARG A 81 17.07 21.85 27.34
CA ARG A 81 18.36 22.11 27.97
C ARG A 81 19.20 20.84 28.08
N HIS A 82 18.63 19.76 28.61
CA HIS A 82 19.33 18.48 28.75
C HIS A 82 19.73 17.90 27.39
N PHE A 83 18.84 18.00 26.39
CA PHE A 83 19.14 17.52 25.05
C PHE A 83 20.28 18.31 24.40
N ALA A 84 20.26 19.64 24.54
CA ALA A 84 21.32 20.51 24.03
C ALA A 84 22.68 20.15 24.63
N MET A 85 22.77 20.05 25.96
CA MET A 85 24.01 19.72 26.66
C MET A 85 24.55 18.34 26.27
N ARG A 86 23.68 17.31 26.20
CA ARG A 86 24.13 15.93 26.03
C ARG A 86 24.33 15.49 24.58
N PHE A 87 23.57 16.07 23.64
CA PHE A 87 23.53 15.60 22.24
C PHE A 87 23.98 16.65 21.22
N GLU A 88 23.87 17.94 21.52
CA GLU A 88 24.15 19.03 20.56
C GLU A 88 25.24 20.00 21.06
N ARG A 89 26.10 19.56 21.99
CA ARG A 89 27.24 20.33 22.53
C ARG A 89 26.86 21.72 23.08
N GLY A 90 25.67 21.83 23.68
CA GLY A 90 25.15 23.07 24.26
C GLY A 90 24.35 23.95 23.30
N ASP A 91 24.30 23.63 22.00
CA ASP A 91 23.52 24.42 21.03
C ASP A 91 22.00 24.20 21.22
N ARG A 92 21.37 25.14 21.91
CA ARG A 92 19.92 25.11 22.18
C ARG A 92 19.06 25.29 20.93
N LYS A 93 19.52 26.07 19.94
CA LYS A 93 18.74 26.32 18.72
C LYS A 93 18.67 25.05 17.88
N LYS A 94 19.81 24.37 17.75
CA LYS A 94 19.91 23.07 17.08
C LYS A 94 19.19 21.96 17.83
N ALA A 95 19.27 21.93 19.16
CA ALA A 95 18.50 21.02 20.00
C ALA A 95 16.99 21.18 19.81
N ARG A 96 16.48 22.41 19.90
CA ARG A 96 15.07 22.72 19.67
C ARG A 96 14.64 22.36 18.25
N GLY A 97 15.49 22.64 17.26
CA GLY A 97 15.29 22.20 15.88
C GLY A 97 15.14 20.68 15.79
N ASN A 98 16.03 19.90 16.39
CA ASN A 98 16.02 18.43 16.35
C ASN A 98 14.90 17.78 17.19
N LEU A 99 14.43 18.44 18.24
CA LEU A 99 13.34 17.95 19.09
C LEU A 99 11.98 18.21 18.45
N ARG A 100 11.76 19.41 17.90
CA ARG A 100 10.51 19.79 17.21
C ARG A 100 10.41 19.20 15.82
N VAL A 101 11.49 19.32 15.04
CA VAL A 101 11.65 18.58 13.80
C VAL A 101 12.14 17.21 14.20
N GLY A 102 11.21 16.33 14.57
CA GLY A 102 11.52 14.92 14.82
C GLY A 102 12.42 14.35 13.71
N PRO A 103 13.18 13.27 13.98
CA PRO A 103 14.33 12.85 13.19
C PRO A 103 14.08 13.06 11.70
N SER A 104 14.89 13.95 11.10
CA SER A 104 14.81 14.34 9.69
C SER A 104 14.38 13.13 8.86
N SER A 105 13.22 13.22 8.21
CA SER A 105 12.83 12.27 7.18
C SER A 105 13.95 12.32 6.16
N LYS A 106 14.82 11.30 6.16
CA LYS A 106 15.84 11.16 5.11
C LYS A 106 15.10 11.24 3.79
N THR A 107 15.25 12.36 3.10
CA THR A 107 14.60 12.57 1.83
C THR A 107 15.17 11.53 0.89
N HIS A 108 14.34 10.60 0.44
CA HIS A 108 14.74 9.44 -0.36
C HIS A 108 15.15 9.81 -1.80
N HIS A 109 15.48 11.07 -2.10
CA HIS A 109 15.73 11.59 -3.45
C HIS A 109 16.69 10.70 -4.26
N PHE A 110 17.79 10.24 -3.65
CA PHE A 110 18.76 9.38 -4.32
C PHE A 110 18.21 7.97 -4.60
N SER A 111 17.41 7.41 -3.68
CA SER A 111 16.72 6.13 -3.90
C SER A 111 15.65 6.26 -4.99
N THR A 112 14.91 7.37 -5.01
CA THR A 112 13.88 7.66 -6.02
C THR A 112 14.51 7.84 -7.40
N PHE A 113 15.60 8.61 -7.50
CA PHE A 113 16.34 8.80 -8.74
C PHE A 113 16.84 7.47 -9.31
N ARG A 114 17.48 6.63 -8.49
CA ARG A 114 17.98 5.32 -8.93
C ARG A 114 16.85 4.35 -9.32
N SER A 115 15.73 4.41 -8.63
CA SER A 115 14.55 3.61 -9.00
C SER A 115 13.99 4.07 -10.35
N GLY A 116 13.93 5.38 -10.57
CA GLY A 116 13.57 5.98 -11.86
C GLY A 116 14.56 5.63 -12.97
N LEU A 117 15.87 5.59 -12.68
CA LEU A 117 16.90 5.17 -13.62
C LEU A 117 16.71 3.72 -14.06
N TRP A 118 16.48 2.79 -13.13
CA TRP A 118 16.22 1.38 -13.50
C TRP A 118 14.94 1.22 -14.31
N LEU A 119 13.88 1.96 -13.98
CA LEU A 119 12.66 1.99 -14.78
C LEU A 119 12.90 2.60 -16.18
N GLY A 120 13.77 3.61 -16.27
CA GLY A 120 14.16 4.25 -17.54
C GLY A 120 15.07 3.38 -18.40
N LEU A 121 15.99 2.64 -17.81
CA LEU A 121 16.83 1.66 -18.51
C LEU A 121 16.01 0.51 -19.07
N ALA A 122 14.79 0.29 -18.58
CA ALA A 122 13.88 -0.69 -19.13
C ALA A 122 13.23 -0.22 -20.47
N ILE A 123 13.34 1.07 -20.83
CA ILE A 123 12.69 1.67 -22.03
C ILE A 123 13.11 1.04 -23.36
N PRO A 124 14.39 0.73 -23.64
CA PRO A 124 14.77 0.10 -24.92
C PRO A 124 14.10 -1.25 -25.17
N ALA A 125 13.80 -2.00 -24.11
CA ALA A 125 13.09 -3.28 -24.20
C ALA A 125 11.59 -3.11 -24.57
N ILE A 126 11.07 -1.86 -24.64
CA ILE A 126 9.71 -1.54 -25.11
C ILE A 126 9.57 -1.82 -26.60
N GLY A 127 10.64 -1.62 -27.38
CA GLY A 127 10.63 -1.87 -28.82
C GLY A 127 10.34 -3.33 -29.19
N GLY A 128 10.53 -4.29 -28.27
CA GLY A 128 10.23 -5.71 -28.49
C GLY A 128 8.96 -6.23 -27.80
N GLY A 129 8.02 -5.36 -27.41
CA GLY A 129 6.64 -5.76 -27.07
C GLY A 129 6.43 -6.42 -25.69
N SER A 130 7.33 -6.24 -24.71
CA SER A 130 7.16 -6.90 -23.41
C SER A 130 6.15 -6.18 -22.49
N TYR A 131 5.04 -6.84 -22.17
CA TYR A 131 3.95 -6.31 -21.33
C TYR A 131 4.36 -6.02 -19.87
N LEU A 132 5.42 -6.67 -19.37
CA LEU A 132 5.96 -6.43 -18.02
C LEU A 132 6.67 -5.08 -17.90
N LEU A 133 7.09 -4.48 -19.01
CA LEU A 133 7.54 -3.08 -19.04
C LEU A 133 6.41 -2.10 -18.84
N LEU A 134 5.25 -2.35 -19.45
CA LEU A 134 4.08 -1.51 -19.25
C LEU A 134 3.68 -1.50 -17.76
N LEU A 135 3.72 -2.66 -17.09
CA LEU A 135 3.50 -2.74 -15.64
C LEU A 135 4.50 -1.86 -14.86
N SER A 136 5.78 -1.96 -15.21
CA SER A 136 6.86 -1.23 -14.56
C SER A 136 6.73 0.28 -14.74
N LEU A 137 6.36 0.73 -15.95
CA LEU A 137 6.07 2.14 -16.25
C LEU A 137 4.84 2.64 -15.48
N LEU A 138 3.74 1.88 -15.46
CA LEU A 138 2.52 2.27 -14.76
C LEU A 138 2.71 2.35 -13.24
N ILE A 139 3.56 1.48 -12.67
CA ILE A 139 4.01 1.59 -11.28
C ILE A 139 4.92 2.84 -11.11
N GLY A 140 5.80 3.11 -12.06
CA GLY A 140 6.61 4.33 -12.10
C GLY A 140 5.78 5.63 -12.08
N VAL A 141 4.66 5.66 -12.82
CA VAL A 141 3.72 6.79 -12.83
C VAL A 141 3.11 7.02 -11.44
N ASN A 142 2.70 5.95 -10.75
CA ASN A 142 2.25 6.03 -9.35
C ASN A 142 3.31 6.71 -8.47
N ILE A 143 4.55 6.23 -8.52
CA ILE A 143 5.67 6.75 -7.72
C ILE A 143 5.97 8.22 -8.04
N LEU A 144 5.97 8.60 -9.33
CA LEU A 144 6.24 9.97 -9.77
C LEU A 144 5.22 10.95 -9.20
N VAL A 145 3.93 10.62 -9.31
CA VAL A 145 2.83 11.45 -8.79
C VAL A 145 2.92 11.54 -7.27
N TRP A 146 3.16 10.43 -6.58
CA TRP A 146 3.32 10.43 -5.12
C TRP A 146 4.51 11.28 -4.66
N THR A 147 5.61 11.27 -5.43
CA THR A 147 6.77 12.15 -5.18
C THR A 147 6.42 13.61 -5.33
N ARG A 148 5.77 13.99 -6.44
CA ARG A 148 5.34 15.38 -6.66
C ARG A 148 4.38 15.87 -5.59
N LYS A 149 3.55 14.98 -5.05
CA LYS A 149 2.57 15.27 -4.00
C LYS A 149 3.08 15.04 -2.57
N ARG A 150 4.39 14.77 -2.41
CA ARG A 150 5.07 14.54 -1.12
C ARG A 150 4.42 13.47 -0.23
N ILE A 151 3.78 12.47 -0.83
CA ILE A 151 3.23 11.32 -0.12
C ILE A 151 4.37 10.34 0.17
N SER A 152 4.46 9.81 1.38
CA SER A 152 5.50 8.84 1.73
C SER A 152 5.23 7.48 1.07
N TYR A 153 5.95 7.16 -0.01
CA TYR A 153 5.89 5.88 -0.72
C TYR A 153 7.15 5.02 -0.53
N ALA A 154 8.20 5.57 0.11
CA ALA A 154 9.52 4.96 0.24
C ALA A 154 9.52 3.62 1.01
N PHE A 155 8.44 3.34 1.75
CA PHE A 155 8.23 2.09 2.46
C PHE A 155 7.76 0.94 1.55
N ILE A 156 7.31 1.21 0.32
CA ILE A 156 6.60 0.23 -0.54
C ILE A 156 7.39 -0.07 -1.82
N PHE A 157 7.99 0.94 -2.46
CA PHE A 157 8.67 0.79 -3.76
C PHE A 157 10.14 1.22 -3.67
N GLY A 158 10.92 0.46 -2.90
CA GLY A 158 12.36 0.66 -2.82
C GLY A 158 13.08 0.32 -4.13
N MET A 159 14.39 0.59 -4.15
CA MET A 159 15.25 0.43 -5.33
C MET A 159 15.44 -1.03 -5.80
N LEU A 160 15.28 -2.01 -4.91
CA LEU A 160 15.45 -3.43 -5.21
C LEU A 160 14.31 -3.98 -6.10
N PRO A 161 13.02 -3.72 -5.81
CA PRO A 161 11.92 -4.02 -6.73
C PRO A 161 12.09 -3.43 -8.13
N SER A 162 12.55 -2.18 -8.27
CA SER A 162 12.75 -1.55 -9.59
C SER A 162 13.86 -2.22 -10.40
N LEU A 163 14.94 -2.68 -9.75
CA LEU A 163 16.00 -3.42 -10.42
C LEU A 163 15.50 -4.77 -10.93
N LEU A 164 14.78 -5.53 -10.09
CA LEU A 164 14.24 -6.84 -10.49
C LEU A 164 13.21 -6.74 -11.61
N LEU A 165 12.37 -5.69 -11.60
CA LEU A 165 11.44 -5.42 -12.70
C LEU A 165 12.16 -5.07 -14.00
N CYS A 166 13.24 -4.27 -13.92
CA CYS A 166 14.07 -3.95 -15.08
C CYS A 166 14.72 -5.20 -15.66
N THR A 167 15.34 -6.06 -14.84
CA THR A 167 15.97 -7.29 -15.34
C THR A 167 14.95 -8.31 -15.84
N LEU A 168 13.74 -8.34 -15.26
CA LEU A 168 12.63 -9.18 -15.72
C LEU A 168 12.16 -8.75 -17.12
N ALA A 169 12.05 -7.44 -17.35
CA ALA A 169 11.72 -6.89 -18.65
C ALA A 169 12.71 -7.30 -19.74
N TYR A 170 14.02 -7.24 -19.45
CA TYR A 170 15.05 -7.70 -20.38
C TYR A 170 15.00 -9.21 -20.61
N ALA A 171 14.76 -10.01 -19.58
CA ALA A 171 14.61 -11.46 -19.74
C ALA A 171 13.45 -11.80 -20.68
N PHE A 172 12.30 -11.15 -20.53
CA PHE A 172 11.17 -11.32 -21.44
C PHE A 172 11.45 -10.79 -22.84
N TRP A 173 12.13 -9.64 -22.96
CA TRP A 173 12.53 -9.10 -24.25
C TRP A 173 13.43 -10.07 -25.01
N PHE A 174 14.44 -10.64 -24.36
CA PHE A 174 15.30 -11.64 -24.97
C PHE A 174 14.54 -12.90 -25.39
N SER A 175 13.59 -13.38 -24.56
CA SER A 175 12.70 -14.49 -24.93
C SER A 175 11.85 -14.18 -26.16
N LEU A 176 11.28 -12.97 -26.25
CA LEU A 176 10.42 -12.54 -27.37
C LEU A 176 11.23 -12.25 -28.64
N ALA A 177 12.43 -11.71 -28.50
CA ALA A 177 13.40 -11.50 -29.57
C ALA A 177 14.04 -12.81 -30.06
N ARG A 178 13.68 -13.95 -29.45
CA ARG A 178 14.19 -15.30 -29.78
C ARG A 178 15.71 -15.40 -29.73
N ILE A 179 16.33 -14.66 -28.81
CA ILE A 179 17.77 -14.72 -28.59
C ILE A 179 18.03 -15.99 -27.78
N GLY A 180 18.31 -17.11 -28.43
CA GLY A 180 18.40 -18.41 -27.76
C GLY A 180 17.02 -18.99 -27.36
N PRO A 181 16.99 -20.07 -26.57
CA PRO A 181 15.74 -20.74 -26.21
C PRO A 181 14.81 -19.80 -25.43
N PRO A 182 13.53 -19.64 -25.82
CA PRO A 182 12.60 -18.72 -25.17
C PRO A 182 12.46 -18.94 -23.66
N MET A 183 12.64 -20.18 -23.21
CA MET A 183 12.55 -20.58 -21.81
C MET A 183 13.83 -20.37 -21.00
N LEU A 184 14.95 -20.06 -21.64
CA LEU A 184 16.23 -19.85 -20.97
C LEU A 184 16.24 -18.57 -20.11
N TRP A 185 15.77 -17.45 -20.66
CA TRP A 185 15.84 -16.15 -19.98
C TRP A 185 15.01 -16.04 -18.70
N PRO A 186 13.78 -16.58 -18.61
CA PRO A 186 13.06 -16.61 -17.34
C PRO A 186 13.80 -17.41 -16.26
N LEU A 187 14.51 -18.49 -16.62
CA LEU A 187 15.35 -19.25 -15.67
C LEU A 187 16.58 -18.46 -15.25
N ILE A 188 17.29 -17.83 -16.20
CA ILE A 188 18.43 -16.94 -15.90
C ILE A 188 17.97 -15.83 -14.94
N TRP A 189 16.79 -15.26 -15.16
CA TRP A 189 16.24 -14.23 -14.29
C TRP A 189 15.88 -14.76 -12.90
N LEU A 190 15.30 -15.96 -12.79
CA LEU A 190 15.03 -16.61 -11.51
C LEU A 190 16.33 -16.86 -10.74
N ALA A 191 17.36 -17.40 -11.41
CA ALA A 191 18.68 -17.62 -10.83
C ALA A 191 19.33 -16.31 -10.37
N LEU A 192 19.28 -15.26 -11.20
CA LEU A 192 19.75 -13.91 -10.84
C LEU A 192 19.01 -13.38 -9.61
N THR A 193 17.68 -13.55 -9.55
CA THR A 193 16.87 -13.10 -8.42
C THR A 193 17.25 -13.83 -7.14
N LEU A 194 17.46 -15.15 -7.20
CA LEU A 194 17.93 -15.95 -6.07
C LEU A 194 19.33 -15.52 -5.62
N VAL A 195 20.27 -15.33 -6.54
CA VAL A 195 21.63 -14.85 -6.23
C VAL A 195 21.56 -13.46 -5.57
N VAL A 196 20.79 -12.52 -6.12
CA VAL A 196 20.65 -11.17 -5.58
C VAL A 196 20.06 -11.21 -4.16
N MET A 197 19.00 -12.00 -3.95
CA MET A 197 18.26 -12.08 -2.68
C MET A 197 19.01 -12.86 -1.61
N LEU A 198 19.58 -14.02 -1.94
CA LEU A 198 20.24 -14.91 -0.98
C LEU A 198 21.71 -14.55 -0.73
N ASN A 199 22.27 -13.56 -1.46
CA ASN A 199 23.66 -13.16 -1.27
C ASN A 199 23.94 -12.68 0.18
N PRO A 200 24.84 -13.36 0.91
CA PRO A 200 25.08 -13.14 2.33
C PRO A 200 25.86 -11.85 2.63
N ILE A 201 26.48 -11.23 1.62
CA ILE A 201 27.34 -10.05 1.78
C ILE A 201 26.46 -8.82 2.06
N ARG A 202 26.43 -8.40 3.32
CA ARG A 202 25.61 -7.25 3.80
C ARG A 202 25.96 -5.93 3.11
N SER A 203 27.22 -5.78 2.68
CA SER A 203 27.79 -4.59 2.04
C SER A 203 27.50 -4.50 0.54
N PHE A 204 27.24 -5.63 -0.11
CA PHE A 204 26.97 -5.72 -1.55
C PHE A 204 25.45 -5.65 -1.81
N MET A 205 25.01 -4.83 -2.76
CA MET A 205 23.60 -4.72 -3.21
C MET A 205 22.55 -4.59 -2.09
N TRP A 206 22.64 -3.54 -1.27
CA TRP A 206 21.55 -3.08 -0.39
C TRP A 206 21.01 -4.12 0.61
N GLY A 207 21.89 -4.69 1.44
CA GLY A 207 21.56 -5.64 2.51
C GLY A 207 20.26 -5.34 3.29
N PRO A 208 20.03 -4.11 3.81
CA PRO A 208 18.82 -3.78 4.56
C PRO A 208 17.52 -3.93 3.76
N ALA A 209 17.52 -3.56 2.48
CA ALA A 209 16.34 -3.64 1.62
C ALA A 209 16.01 -5.09 1.24
N ARG A 210 17.03 -5.90 0.93
CA ARG A 210 16.87 -7.34 0.65
C ARG A 210 16.32 -8.10 1.85
N TRP A 211 16.95 -7.95 3.01
CA TRP A 211 16.49 -8.58 4.24
C TRP A 211 15.09 -8.11 4.64
N TRP A 212 14.75 -6.85 4.37
CA TRP A 212 13.39 -6.36 4.56
C TRP A 212 12.42 -7.08 3.61
N THR A 213 12.72 -7.18 2.31
CA THR A 213 11.88 -7.88 1.33
C THR A 213 11.72 -9.36 1.69
N ILE A 214 12.80 -10.09 1.96
CA ILE A 214 12.78 -11.50 2.36
C ILE A 214 11.94 -11.68 3.62
N LYS A 215 12.13 -10.83 4.64
CA LYS A 215 11.30 -10.90 5.86
C LYS A 215 9.83 -10.64 5.59
N ASN A 216 9.48 -9.75 4.66
CA ASN A 216 8.07 -9.49 4.33
C ASN A 216 7.46 -10.59 3.45
N VAL A 217 8.22 -11.17 2.53
CA VAL A 217 7.80 -12.34 1.75
C VAL A 217 7.65 -13.57 2.67
N ALA A 218 8.60 -13.82 3.56
CA ALA A 218 8.50 -14.90 4.55
C ALA A 218 7.31 -14.72 5.51
N LYS A 219 6.93 -13.47 5.84
CA LYS A 219 5.72 -13.19 6.62
C LYS A 219 4.43 -13.51 5.86
N LEU A 220 4.42 -13.46 4.53
CA LEU A 220 3.29 -13.94 3.73
C LEU A 220 3.13 -15.46 3.84
N GLY A 221 4.21 -16.20 4.11
CA GLY A 221 4.14 -17.64 4.41
C GLY A 221 3.60 -17.96 5.82
N ALA A 222 3.84 -17.09 6.81
CA ALA A 222 3.43 -17.27 8.21
C ALA A 222 2.02 -16.72 8.52
N CYS A 223 1.08 -16.85 7.57
CA CYS A 223 -0.26 -16.26 7.69
C CYS A 223 -1.08 -16.87 8.83
N GLY A 224 -1.77 -16.02 9.59
CA GLY A 224 -2.62 -16.40 10.73
C GLY A 224 -1.96 -16.29 12.11
N ILE A 225 -0.62 -16.31 12.18
CA ILE A 225 0.11 -16.36 13.46
C ILE A 225 0.45 -14.96 14.00
N ARG A 226 0.73 -13.98 13.12
CA ARG A 226 1.23 -12.63 13.50
C ARG A 226 0.33 -11.48 13.03
N SER A 227 0.49 -10.31 13.66
CA SER A 227 -0.28 -9.10 13.35
C SER A 227 0.04 -8.56 11.95
N VAL A 228 -1.01 -8.27 11.18
CA VAL A 228 -0.92 -8.00 9.74
C VAL A 228 -0.71 -6.50 9.50
N ARG A 229 0.39 -6.12 8.84
CA ARG A 229 0.71 -4.71 8.53
C ARG A 229 0.22 -4.32 7.13
N PHE A 230 0.30 -3.04 6.80
CA PHE A 230 -0.18 -2.52 5.52
C PHE A 230 0.65 -2.99 4.30
N THR A 231 1.93 -3.30 4.49
CA THR A 231 2.84 -3.76 3.42
C THR A 231 2.48 -5.11 2.83
N ASP A 232 1.82 -5.95 3.62
CA ASP A 232 1.46 -7.32 3.24
C ASP A 232 0.33 -7.31 2.18
N VAL A 233 -0.14 -6.12 1.80
CA VAL A 233 -1.32 -5.88 0.98
C VAL A 233 -1.04 -5.76 -0.53
N TRP A 234 0.22 -5.54 -0.94
CA TRP A 234 0.52 -4.95 -2.25
C TRP A 234 0.84 -5.92 -3.39
N LEU A 235 1.12 -7.19 -3.10
CA LEU A 235 1.49 -8.17 -4.13
C LEU A 235 0.23 -8.86 -4.69
N GLY A 236 -0.33 -8.29 -5.76
CA GLY A 236 -1.39 -8.91 -6.56
C GLY A 236 -0.83 -10.05 -7.40
N LEU A 237 -0.67 -11.24 -6.81
CA LEU A 237 0.03 -12.37 -7.42
C LEU A 237 -0.89 -13.41 -8.05
N VAL A 238 -2.21 -13.20 -8.08
CA VAL A 238 -3.19 -14.26 -8.42
C VAL A 238 -2.94 -14.83 -9.82
N TYR A 239 -2.87 -13.97 -10.85
CA TYR A 239 -2.62 -14.43 -12.23
C TYR A 239 -1.22 -15.03 -12.41
N SER A 240 -0.21 -14.49 -11.72
CA SER A 240 1.16 -15.04 -11.81
C SER A 240 1.27 -16.40 -11.12
N LEU A 241 0.62 -16.57 -9.96
CA LEU A 241 0.61 -17.83 -9.20
C LEU A 241 -0.17 -18.91 -9.94
N SER A 242 -1.34 -18.58 -10.49
CA SER A 242 -2.15 -19.54 -11.24
C SER A 242 -1.39 -20.16 -12.41
N ASN A 243 -0.51 -19.40 -13.06
CA ASN A 243 0.30 -19.86 -14.19
C ASN A 243 1.63 -20.53 -13.78
N LEU A 244 1.99 -20.55 -12.49
CA LEU A 244 3.21 -21.25 -12.05
C LEU A 244 3.14 -22.75 -12.33
N TYR A 245 1.94 -23.35 -12.25
CA TYR A 245 1.77 -24.74 -12.61
C TYR A 245 2.07 -24.97 -14.10
N PHE A 246 1.46 -24.17 -14.98
CA PHE A 246 1.73 -24.25 -16.42
C PHE A 246 3.23 -24.16 -16.70
N VAL A 247 3.89 -23.15 -16.11
CA VAL A 247 5.33 -22.94 -16.24
C VAL A 247 6.09 -24.18 -15.74
N GLY A 248 5.89 -24.63 -14.50
CA GLY A 248 6.61 -25.80 -13.98
C GLY A 248 6.41 -27.06 -14.81
N CYS A 249 5.15 -27.36 -15.16
CA CYS A 249 4.74 -28.50 -15.97
C CYS A 249 5.31 -28.46 -17.40
N PHE A 250 5.31 -27.28 -18.01
CA PHE A 250 5.83 -27.09 -19.35
C PHE A 250 7.35 -27.17 -19.36
N TYR A 251 8.02 -26.59 -18.37
CA TYR A 251 9.48 -26.62 -18.26
C TYR A 251 10.03 -28.03 -18.08
N THR A 252 9.39 -28.90 -17.29
CA THR A 252 9.84 -30.29 -17.13
C THR A 252 9.73 -31.11 -18.41
N ARG A 253 8.81 -30.75 -19.31
CA ARG A 253 8.60 -31.43 -20.60
C ARG A 253 9.35 -30.78 -21.77
N PHE A 254 9.61 -29.48 -21.69
CA PHE A 254 10.28 -28.69 -22.74
C PHE A 254 11.80 -28.63 -22.59
N ALA A 255 12.36 -28.91 -21.40
CA ALA A 255 13.80 -28.75 -21.11
C ALA A 255 14.76 -29.46 -22.09
N ASN A 256 14.28 -30.44 -22.86
CA ASN A 256 15.08 -31.24 -23.78
C ASN A 256 14.94 -30.86 -25.28
N TYR A 257 14.11 -29.86 -25.65
CA TYR A 257 13.77 -29.60 -27.06
C TYR A 257 14.07 -28.17 -27.52
N ALA A 258 14.65 -28.05 -28.73
CA ALA A 258 15.19 -26.79 -29.26
C ALA A 258 14.20 -25.99 -30.15
N SER A 259 13.07 -26.58 -30.58
CA SER A 259 12.15 -25.96 -31.56
C SER A 259 10.70 -25.99 -31.09
N THR A 260 9.98 -24.88 -31.29
CA THR A 260 8.55 -24.72 -31.00
C THR A 260 7.61 -25.47 -31.96
N TYR A 261 8.13 -26.03 -33.05
CA TYR A 261 7.35 -26.79 -34.04
C TYR A 261 7.36 -28.31 -33.80
N ASP A 262 8.03 -28.79 -32.77
CA ASP A 262 8.01 -30.21 -32.44
C ASP A 262 6.62 -30.62 -31.93
N SER A 263 6.14 -31.76 -32.43
CA SER A 263 4.89 -32.41 -32.00
C SER A 263 4.78 -32.52 -30.48
N GLN A 264 5.90 -32.75 -29.79
CA GLN A 264 5.95 -32.87 -28.34
C GLN A 264 5.74 -31.54 -27.60
N VAL A 265 6.03 -30.41 -28.24
CA VAL A 265 5.70 -29.09 -27.66
C VAL A 265 4.20 -28.89 -27.64
N GLN A 266 3.49 -29.24 -28.72
CA GLN A 266 2.03 -29.14 -28.77
C GLN A 266 1.36 -30.09 -27.76
N GLU A 267 1.91 -31.28 -27.58
CA GLU A 267 1.48 -32.21 -26.53
C GLU A 267 1.72 -31.66 -25.12
N ALA A 268 2.85 -30.98 -24.87
CA ALA A 268 3.09 -30.32 -23.58
C ALA A 268 2.09 -29.18 -23.32
N TRP A 269 1.70 -28.41 -24.35
CA TRP A 269 0.67 -27.37 -24.22
C TRP A 269 -0.70 -27.92 -23.80
N SER A 270 -1.13 -29.05 -24.39
CA SER A 270 -2.40 -29.69 -24.05
C SER A 270 -2.33 -30.37 -22.67
N THR A 271 -1.25 -31.12 -22.41
CA THR A 271 -1.05 -31.87 -21.17
C THR A 271 -0.91 -30.97 -19.96
N CYS A 272 -0.27 -29.81 -20.09
CA CYS A 272 -0.12 -28.85 -19.00
C CYS A 272 -1.28 -27.87 -18.87
N SER A 273 -2.29 -27.96 -19.75
CA SER A 273 -3.39 -27.00 -19.80
C SER A 273 -4.31 -27.07 -18.56
N VAL A 274 -5.13 -26.04 -18.41
CA VAL A 274 -6.14 -25.92 -17.35
C VAL A 274 -7.16 -27.06 -17.40
N THR A 275 -7.49 -27.56 -18.58
CA THR A 275 -8.56 -28.57 -18.75
C THR A 275 -8.23 -29.89 -18.05
N GLN A 276 -6.97 -30.33 -18.13
CA GLN A 276 -6.50 -31.58 -17.52
C GLN A 276 -6.05 -31.42 -16.07
N ASN A 277 -5.55 -30.25 -15.66
CA ASN A 277 -4.92 -30.04 -14.36
C ASN A 277 -5.56 -28.93 -13.52
N TRP A 278 -6.86 -28.71 -13.69
CA TRP A 278 -7.59 -27.57 -13.12
C TRP A 278 -7.40 -27.41 -11.61
N GLU A 279 -7.23 -28.51 -10.88
CA GLU A 279 -6.99 -28.52 -9.43
C GLU A 279 -5.76 -27.70 -9.05
N TRP A 280 -4.65 -27.89 -9.76
CA TRP A 280 -3.40 -27.16 -9.50
C TRP A 280 -3.54 -25.66 -9.80
N TYR A 281 -4.22 -25.32 -10.89
CA TYR A 281 -4.51 -23.93 -11.23
C TYR A 281 -5.41 -23.28 -10.17
N TYR A 282 -6.43 -23.99 -9.68
CA TYR A 282 -7.30 -23.54 -8.60
C TYR A 282 -6.52 -23.34 -7.30
N LEU A 283 -5.76 -24.36 -6.86
CA LEU A 283 -4.96 -24.32 -5.63
C LEU A 283 -4.04 -23.09 -5.63
N LEU A 284 -3.31 -22.85 -6.71
CA LEU A 284 -2.40 -21.71 -6.81
C LEU A 284 -3.14 -20.36 -6.91
N SER A 285 -4.30 -20.32 -7.57
CA SER A 285 -5.12 -19.10 -7.67
C SER A 285 -5.77 -18.72 -6.35
N MET A 286 -6.17 -19.69 -5.52
CA MET A 286 -6.84 -19.43 -4.25
C MET A 286 -5.87 -18.97 -3.15
N LEU A 287 -4.58 -19.31 -3.22
CA LEU A 287 -3.59 -19.03 -2.17
C LEU A 287 -3.57 -17.57 -1.71
N PRO A 288 -3.51 -16.55 -2.60
CA PRO A 288 -3.54 -15.15 -2.17
C PRO A 288 -4.82 -14.79 -1.42
N PHE A 289 -5.97 -15.31 -1.86
CA PHE A 289 -7.25 -15.03 -1.22
C PHE A 289 -7.37 -15.73 0.12
N MET A 290 -6.90 -16.97 0.23
CA MET A 290 -6.87 -17.73 1.48
C MET A 290 -5.98 -17.04 2.52
N VAL A 291 -4.80 -16.58 2.10
CA VAL A 291 -3.92 -15.73 2.93
C VAL A 291 -4.68 -14.50 3.44
N ARG A 292 -5.40 -13.78 2.57
CA ARG A 292 -6.14 -12.58 2.99
C ARG A 292 -7.37 -12.85 3.84
N PHE A 293 -8.03 -13.96 3.60
CA PHE A 293 -9.12 -14.45 4.42
C PHE A 293 -8.65 -14.67 5.85
N MET A 294 -7.60 -15.47 6.04
CA MET A 294 -7.01 -15.74 7.36
C MET A 294 -6.49 -14.47 8.04
N GLN A 295 -5.83 -13.58 7.29
CA GLN A 295 -5.38 -12.29 7.82
C GLN A 295 -6.54 -11.41 8.29
N SER A 296 -7.67 -11.43 7.58
CA SER A 296 -8.86 -10.65 7.93
C SER A 296 -9.55 -11.22 9.17
N LEU A 297 -9.65 -12.54 9.29
CA LEU A 297 -10.13 -13.20 10.51
C LEU A 297 -9.24 -12.89 11.72
N ARG A 298 -7.92 -12.91 11.56
CA ARG A 298 -6.99 -12.53 12.64
C ARG A 298 -7.20 -11.08 13.08
N ARG A 299 -7.33 -10.14 12.14
CA ARG A 299 -7.63 -8.73 12.47
C ARG A 299 -8.97 -8.57 13.19
N TYR A 300 -9.99 -9.35 12.82
CA TYR A 300 -11.25 -9.37 13.54
C TYR A 300 -11.06 -9.88 14.97
N ARG A 301 -10.31 -10.98 15.17
CA ARG A 301 -9.99 -11.48 16.50
C ARG A 301 -9.29 -10.44 17.37
N ASP A 302 -8.35 -9.70 16.80
CA ASP A 302 -7.51 -8.73 17.51
C ASP A 302 -8.25 -7.42 17.86
N SER A 303 -9.10 -6.93 16.96
CA SER A 303 -9.74 -5.61 17.09
C SER A 303 -11.22 -5.66 17.42
N LYS A 304 -11.87 -6.82 17.22
CA LYS A 304 -13.32 -7.04 17.35
C LYS A 304 -14.20 -6.16 16.45
N HIS A 305 -13.62 -5.43 15.49
CA HIS A 305 -14.38 -4.63 14.53
C HIS A 305 -14.92 -5.49 13.38
N SER A 306 -16.25 -5.52 13.23
CA SER A 306 -16.98 -6.33 12.22
C SER A 306 -16.54 -6.08 10.77
N ILE A 307 -15.98 -4.90 10.47
CA ILE A 307 -15.47 -4.58 9.13
C ILE A 307 -14.40 -5.57 8.64
N HIS A 308 -13.63 -6.17 9.56
CA HIS A 308 -12.65 -7.18 9.21
C HIS A 308 -13.28 -8.53 8.82
N LEU A 309 -14.44 -8.86 9.39
CA LEU A 309 -15.21 -10.04 9.00
C LEU A 309 -15.86 -9.86 7.63
N ILE A 310 -16.38 -8.67 7.34
CA ILE A 310 -16.87 -8.30 6.00
C ILE A 310 -15.72 -8.43 4.99
N ASN A 311 -14.52 -7.94 5.32
CA ASN A 311 -13.35 -8.12 4.47
C ASN A 311 -12.98 -9.59 4.25
N ALA A 312 -13.13 -10.44 5.28
CA ALA A 312 -12.92 -11.89 5.16
C ALA A 312 -13.95 -12.50 4.19
N GLY A 313 -15.23 -12.16 4.33
CA GLY A 313 -16.30 -12.61 3.42
C GLY A 313 -16.01 -12.28 1.96
N LYS A 314 -15.48 -11.09 1.67
CA LYS A 314 -15.03 -10.71 0.32
C LYS A 314 -14.00 -11.68 -0.25
N TYR A 315 -12.99 -12.06 0.53
CA TYR A 315 -11.96 -13.00 0.07
C TYR A 315 -12.46 -14.43 -0.02
N MET A 316 -13.41 -14.83 0.84
CA MET A 316 -14.10 -16.12 0.71
C MET A 316 -14.88 -16.20 -0.61
N MET A 317 -15.58 -15.12 -0.97
CA MET A 317 -16.32 -15.05 -2.24
C MET A 317 -15.39 -15.25 -3.45
N ALA A 318 -14.20 -14.64 -3.42
CA ALA A 318 -13.21 -14.84 -4.48
C ALA A 318 -12.73 -16.30 -4.56
N ILE A 319 -12.51 -16.99 -3.44
CA ILE A 319 -12.13 -18.41 -3.41
C ILE A 319 -13.21 -19.27 -4.09
N ILE A 320 -14.48 -19.04 -3.72
CA ILE A 320 -15.64 -19.75 -4.30
C ILE A 320 -15.74 -19.47 -5.80
N TYR A 321 -15.61 -18.22 -6.23
CA TYR A 321 -15.60 -17.84 -7.64
C TYR A 321 -14.53 -18.60 -8.44
N TYR A 322 -13.29 -18.64 -7.97
CA TYR A 322 -12.21 -19.34 -8.66
C TYR A 322 -12.44 -20.85 -8.73
N PHE A 323 -13.02 -21.45 -7.68
CA PHE A 323 -13.42 -22.85 -7.70
C PHE A 323 -14.43 -23.11 -8.82
N CYS A 324 -15.52 -22.34 -8.85
CA CYS A 324 -16.57 -22.50 -9.86
C CYS A 324 -16.05 -22.24 -11.28
N TYR A 325 -15.15 -21.26 -11.46
CA TYR A 325 -14.50 -20.98 -12.74
C TYR A 325 -13.67 -22.17 -13.25
N PHE A 326 -12.73 -22.67 -12.45
CA PHE A 326 -11.86 -23.77 -12.90
C PHE A 326 -12.62 -25.08 -13.06
N TYR A 327 -13.62 -25.33 -12.21
CA TYR A 327 -14.50 -26.48 -12.34
C TYR A 327 -15.31 -26.44 -13.65
N TRP A 328 -15.87 -25.28 -14.02
CA TRP A 328 -16.53 -25.11 -15.31
C TRP A 328 -15.55 -25.30 -16.49
N LYS A 329 -14.33 -24.74 -16.41
CA LYS A 329 -13.30 -24.92 -17.45
C LYS A 329 -12.87 -26.38 -17.62
N HIS A 330 -12.81 -27.15 -16.53
CA HIS A 330 -12.51 -28.58 -16.56
C HIS A 330 -13.55 -29.40 -17.33
N GLN A 331 -14.84 -29.04 -17.21
CA GLN A 331 -15.96 -29.69 -17.88
C GLN A 331 -16.02 -29.42 -19.40
N GLY A 332 -14.90 -29.05 -20.02
CA GLY A 332 -14.80 -28.78 -21.46
C GLY A 332 -15.56 -27.56 -21.93
N CYS A 333 -15.87 -26.60 -21.04
CA CYS A 333 -16.73 -25.45 -21.34
C CYS A 333 -18.07 -25.91 -21.93
N SER A 334 -18.79 -26.79 -21.20
CA SER A 334 -20.13 -27.27 -21.59
C SER A 334 -20.99 -26.12 -22.16
N PRO A 335 -21.81 -26.34 -23.20
CA PRO A 335 -22.56 -25.27 -23.88
C PRO A 335 -23.26 -24.41 -22.84
N HIS A 336 -23.29 -23.08 -23.03
CA HIS A 336 -23.71 -21.96 -22.14
C HIS A 336 -25.04 -22.11 -21.34
N THR A 337 -25.31 -23.28 -20.81
CA THR A 337 -26.57 -23.86 -20.37
C THR A 337 -26.36 -24.92 -19.28
N GLY A 338 -25.13 -25.41 -19.07
CA GLY A 338 -24.80 -26.34 -17.99
C GLY A 338 -24.87 -25.73 -16.58
N LYS A 339 -25.18 -26.56 -15.57
CA LYS A 339 -25.29 -26.12 -14.16
C LYS A 339 -24.01 -25.46 -13.63
N SER A 340 -22.84 -25.97 -14.03
CA SER A 340 -21.53 -25.42 -13.65
C SER A 340 -21.28 -24.02 -14.22
N TYR A 341 -21.72 -23.77 -15.46
CA TYR A 341 -21.66 -22.45 -16.11
C TYR A 341 -22.52 -21.43 -15.36
N ILE A 342 -23.79 -21.78 -15.07
CA ILE A 342 -24.71 -20.90 -14.34
C ILE A 342 -24.15 -20.56 -12.95
N LEU A 343 -23.62 -21.56 -12.24
CA LEU A 343 -23.01 -21.37 -10.93
C LEU A 343 -21.77 -20.45 -11.01
N TRP A 344 -20.93 -20.61 -12.03
CA TRP A 344 -19.81 -19.71 -12.27
C TRP A 344 -20.28 -18.27 -12.55
N CYS A 345 -21.24 -18.05 -13.45
CA CYS A 345 -21.75 -16.70 -13.74
C CYS A 345 -22.35 -16.03 -12.50
N PHE A 346 -23.10 -16.78 -11.69
CA PHE A 346 -23.65 -16.28 -10.43
C PHE A 346 -22.54 -15.86 -9.46
N THR A 347 -21.58 -16.76 -9.20
CA THR A 347 -20.48 -16.49 -8.27
C THR A 347 -19.55 -15.37 -8.77
N ALA A 348 -19.30 -15.28 -10.07
CA ALA A 348 -18.55 -14.20 -10.69
C ALA A 348 -19.27 -12.85 -10.53
N THR A 349 -20.59 -12.81 -10.72
CA THR A 349 -21.40 -11.60 -10.49
C THR A 349 -21.31 -11.13 -9.05
N VAL A 350 -21.49 -12.04 -8.09
CA VAL A 350 -21.42 -11.70 -6.66
C VAL A 350 -20.02 -11.22 -6.26
N ASP A 351 -18.95 -11.87 -6.72
CA ASP A 351 -17.57 -11.44 -6.46
C ASP A 351 -17.27 -10.07 -7.07
N SER A 352 -17.68 -9.82 -8.32
CA SER A 352 -17.51 -8.53 -9.00
C SER A 352 -18.24 -7.40 -8.26
N ILE A 353 -19.50 -7.60 -7.86
CA ILE A 353 -20.29 -6.62 -7.11
C ILE A 353 -19.65 -6.35 -5.74
N TYR A 354 -19.28 -7.40 -5.01
CA TYR A 354 -18.68 -7.25 -3.68
C TYR A 354 -17.32 -6.54 -3.77
N GLY A 355 -16.46 -6.96 -4.69
CA GLY A 355 -15.18 -6.33 -4.95
C GLY A 355 -15.30 -4.86 -5.35
N CYS A 356 -16.28 -4.54 -6.21
CA CYS A 356 -16.59 -3.17 -6.62
C CYS A 356 -17.07 -2.33 -5.42
N ALA A 357 -18.05 -2.80 -4.66
CA ALA A 357 -18.55 -2.12 -3.46
C ALA A 357 -17.42 -1.87 -2.45
N TRP A 358 -16.52 -2.84 -2.26
CA TRP A 358 -15.36 -2.68 -1.38
C TRP A 358 -14.40 -1.58 -1.87
N ASP A 359 -14.08 -1.56 -3.17
CA ASP A 359 -13.18 -0.55 -3.74
C ASP A 359 -13.75 0.86 -3.52
N PHE A 360 -15.01 1.09 -3.94
CA PHE A 360 -15.64 2.40 -3.85
C PHE A 360 -15.90 2.84 -2.39
N LEU A 361 -16.46 1.98 -1.55
CA LEU A 361 -16.92 2.36 -0.22
C LEU A 361 -15.81 2.32 0.83
N MET A 362 -14.92 1.33 0.77
CA MET A 362 -13.94 1.08 1.84
C MET A 362 -12.53 1.54 1.45
N ASP A 363 -12.02 1.07 0.31
CA ASP A 363 -10.63 1.33 -0.05
C ASP A 363 -10.43 2.78 -0.50
N TRP A 364 -11.40 3.36 -1.20
CA TRP A 364 -11.35 4.73 -1.72
C TRP A 364 -12.19 5.72 -0.92
N SER A 365 -13.16 5.22 -0.13
CA SER A 365 -14.10 6.01 0.67
C SER A 365 -14.90 7.04 -0.15
N VAL A 366 -15.18 6.74 -1.41
CA VAL A 366 -15.99 7.58 -2.32
C VAL A 366 -17.48 7.23 -2.15
N CYS A 367 -18.37 7.81 -2.96
CA CYS A 367 -19.83 7.70 -2.80
C CYS A 367 -20.41 8.39 -1.55
N ARG A 368 -19.90 9.58 -1.20
CA ARG A 368 -20.48 10.42 -0.13
C ARG A 368 -21.40 11.48 -0.73
N PRO A 369 -22.74 11.37 -0.60
CA PRO A 369 -23.67 12.29 -1.25
C PRO A 369 -23.53 13.74 -0.73
N HIS A 370 -23.13 13.90 0.54
CA HIS A 370 -22.96 15.21 1.20
C HIS A 370 -21.53 15.78 1.08
N ALA A 371 -20.80 15.45 0.02
CA ALA A 371 -19.47 16.01 -0.26
C ALA A 371 -19.58 17.20 -1.22
N ARG A 372 -18.58 18.10 -1.20
CA ARG A 372 -18.51 19.28 -2.11
C ARG A 372 -18.63 18.89 -3.59
N TYR A 373 -18.09 17.72 -3.93
CA TYR A 373 -18.33 17.06 -5.20
C TYR A 373 -19.11 15.78 -4.91
N PRO A 374 -20.38 15.66 -5.36
CA PRO A 374 -21.20 14.47 -5.13
C PRO A 374 -20.48 13.21 -5.63
N LEU A 375 -20.69 12.08 -4.94
CA LEU A 375 -20.04 10.79 -5.20
C LEU A 375 -18.53 10.74 -4.94
N LEU A 376 -17.88 11.85 -4.62
CA LEU A 376 -16.48 11.88 -4.16
C LEU A 376 -16.43 12.02 -2.63
N ARG A 377 -15.22 11.96 -2.07
CA ARG A 377 -14.98 12.22 -0.65
C ARG A 377 -14.79 13.71 -0.38
N ARG A 378 -14.93 14.12 0.90
CA ARG A 378 -14.88 15.54 1.32
C ARG A 378 -13.51 16.21 1.11
N GLN A 379 -12.42 15.46 1.26
CA GLN A 379 -11.06 15.96 1.09
C GLN A 379 -10.36 15.21 -0.02
N LEU A 380 -9.77 15.94 -0.96
CA LEU A 380 -9.10 15.40 -2.14
C LEU A 380 -7.70 15.99 -2.23
N VAL A 381 -6.70 15.13 -2.41
CA VAL A 381 -5.30 15.49 -2.73
C VAL A 381 -5.12 15.53 -4.25
N TYR A 382 -5.78 14.62 -4.98
CA TYR A 382 -5.87 14.63 -6.43
C TYR A 382 -7.23 15.21 -6.86
N LYS A 383 -7.24 16.11 -7.86
CA LYS A 383 -8.46 16.43 -8.59
C LYS A 383 -8.80 15.18 -9.42
N SER A 384 -9.69 14.31 -8.97
CA SER A 384 -9.97 13.07 -9.69
C SER A 384 -11.47 12.82 -9.87
N HIS A 385 -11.80 12.23 -11.01
CA HIS A 385 -13.13 11.77 -11.37
C HIS A 385 -13.45 10.44 -10.69
N VAL A 386 -14.72 10.05 -10.69
CA VAL A 386 -15.10 8.69 -10.25
C VAL A 386 -14.49 7.68 -11.23
N PRO A 387 -13.70 6.70 -10.79
CA PRO A 387 -13.01 5.76 -11.66
C PRO A 387 -13.96 4.68 -12.22
N VAL A 388 -14.83 5.07 -13.16
CA VAL A 388 -15.83 4.19 -13.81
C VAL A 388 -15.18 2.97 -14.47
N SER A 389 -13.95 3.12 -14.97
CA SER A 389 -13.15 2.02 -15.52
C SER A 389 -12.99 0.83 -14.56
N ASN A 390 -12.97 1.05 -13.23
CA ASN A 390 -12.91 -0.05 -12.27
C ASN A 390 -14.15 -0.91 -12.30
N LEU A 391 -15.33 -0.30 -12.47
CA LEU A 391 -16.59 -1.04 -12.58
C LEU A 391 -16.53 -1.94 -13.83
N CYS A 392 -16.21 -1.38 -15.00
CA CYS A 392 -16.16 -2.16 -16.24
C CYS A 392 -15.16 -3.32 -16.16
N ILE A 393 -13.95 -3.06 -15.63
CA ILE A 393 -12.90 -4.08 -15.55
C ILE A 393 -13.22 -5.15 -14.50
N ARG A 394 -13.98 -4.84 -13.44
CA ARG A 394 -14.45 -5.86 -12.47
C ARG A 394 -15.38 -6.88 -13.10
N PHE A 395 -16.08 -6.50 -14.18
CA PHE A 395 -16.95 -7.40 -14.97
C PHE A 395 -16.26 -7.93 -16.23
N ILE A 396 -14.93 -7.86 -16.31
CA ILE A 396 -14.19 -8.32 -17.49
C ILE A 396 -14.44 -9.80 -17.82
N TRP A 397 -14.81 -10.62 -16.83
CA TRP A 397 -15.12 -12.03 -17.04
C TRP A 397 -16.32 -12.25 -17.99
N VAL A 398 -17.17 -11.25 -18.17
CA VAL A 398 -18.31 -11.27 -19.10
C VAL A 398 -17.84 -11.44 -20.54
N THR A 399 -16.61 -11.00 -20.88
CA THR A 399 -16.07 -11.19 -22.23
C THR A 399 -15.87 -12.67 -22.58
N TYR A 400 -15.61 -13.53 -21.59
CA TYR A 400 -15.51 -14.98 -21.79
C TYR A 400 -16.84 -15.62 -22.21
N ILE A 401 -17.97 -14.94 -22.02
CA ILE A 401 -19.29 -15.42 -22.47
C ILE A 401 -19.51 -15.11 -23.95
N PHE A 402 -19.20 -13.89 -24.37
CA PHE A 402 -19.55 -13.40 -25.71
C PHE A 402 -18.52 -13.76 -26.79
N LEU A 403 -17.29 -14.07 -26.39
CA LEU A 403 -16.15 -14.24 -27.29
C LEU A 403 -15.69 -15.70 -27.38
N ASP A 404 -16.58 -16.62 -27.00
CA ASP A 404 -16.28 -18.06 -26.99
C ASP A 404 -15.88 -18.51 -28.40
N GLY A 405 -14.73 -19.20 -28.51
CA GLY A 405 -14.14 -19.62 -29.78
C GLY A 405 -13.23 -18.61 -30.52
N THR A 406 -13.23 -17.32 -30.17
CA THR A 406 -12.25 -16.35 -30.73
C THR A 406 -10.97 -16.29 -29.89
N ASN A 407 -9.79 -16.24 -30.53
CA ASN A 407 -8.42 -16.21 -29.96
C ASN A 407 -8.34 -16.02 -28.42
N ALA A 408 -8.56 -17.10 -27.64
CA ALA A 408 -8.64 -17.04 -26.17
C ALA A 408 -7.35 -16.49 -25.51
N THR A 409 -6.21 -16.67 -26.18
CA THR A 409 -4.92 -16.10 -25.82
C THR A 409 -4.93 -14.57 -25.89
N LEU A 410 -5.52 -14.00 -26.95
CA LEU A 410 -5.63 -12.55 -27.13
C LEU A 410 -6.54 -11.92 -26.07
N PHE A 411 -7.67 -12.57 -25.75
CA PHE A 411 -8.57 -12.06 -24.71
C PHE A 411 -7.99 -12.16 -23.31
N SER A 412 -7.33 -13.26 -22.98
CA SER A 412 -6.61 -13.40 -21.72
C SER A 412 -5.48 -12.35 -21.60
N PHE A 413 -4.82 -12.03 -22.71
CA PHE A 413 -3.84 -10.96 -22.78
C PHE A 413 -4.45 -9.57 -22.52
N ILE A 414 -5.55 -9.22 -23.21
CA ILE A 414 -6.26 -7.94 -23.00
C ILE A 414 -6.78 -7.85 -21.56
N ALA A 415 -7.31 -8.96 -21.02
CA ALA A 415 -7.82 -9.01 -19.65
C ALA A 415 -6.72 -8.77 -18.61
N ALA A 416 -5.54 -9.35 -18.81
CA ALA A 416 -4.39 -9.09 -17.96
C ALA A 416 -3.96 -7.61 -18.01
N LEU A 417 -3.94 -6.99 -19.19
CA LEU A 417 -3.63 -5.56 -19.36
C LEU A 417 -4.62 -4.65 -18.63
N LEU A 418 -5.92 -4.94 -18.77
CA LEU A 418 -6.97 -4.17 -18.10
C LEU A 418 -6.92 -4.33 -16.58
N GLU A 419 -6.71 -5.55 -16.06
CA GLU A 419 -6.53 -5.76 -14.61
C GLU A 419 -5.30 -5.00 -14.08
N MET A 420 -4.20 -4.95 -14.84
CA MET A 420 -3.02 -4.16 -14.50
C MET A 420 -3.34 -2.66 -14.38
N LEU A 421 -4.04 -2.08 -15.36
CA LEU A 421 -4.48 -0.68 -15.33
C LEU A 421 -5.41 -0.41 -14.13
N ARG A 422 -6.33 -1.33 -13.85
CA ARG A 422 -7.22 -1.24 -12.69
C ARG A 422 -6.45 -1.21 -11.37
N ARG A 423 -5.38 -2.00 -11.23
CA ARG A 423 -4.51 -2.00 -10.04
C ARG A 423 -3.75 -0.68 -9.88
N VAL A 424 -3.22 -0.14 -10.97
CA VAL A 424 -2.51 1.15 -11.01
C VAL A 424 -3.44 2.26 -10.56
N GLN A 425 -4.69 2.25 -11.02
CA GLN A 425 -5.73 3.16 -10.56
C GLN A 425 -6.05 2.96 -9.08
N TRP A 426 -6.29 1.72 -8.64
CA TRP A 426 -6.60 1.42 -7.24
C TRP A 426 -5.52 1.93 -6.28
N ASN A 427 -4.25 1.84 -6.66
CA ASN A 427 -3.12 2.33 -5.87
C ASN A 427 -3.22 3.83 -5.57
N PHE A 428 -3.58 4.66 -6.56
CA PHE A 428 -3.76 6.10 -6.37
C PHE A 428 -4.80 6.39 -5.29
N TYR A 429 -6.02 5.89 -5.49
CA TYR A 429 -7.14 6.18 -4.59
C TYR A 429 -6.93 5.58 -3.20
N ARG A 430 -6.36 4.38 -3.10
CA ARG A 430 -6.09 3.72 -1.82
C ARG A 430 -5.06 4.48 -1.01
N LEU A 431 -3.93 4.82 -1.62
CA LEU A 431 -2.84 5.50 -0.91
C LEU A 431 -3.29 6.89 -0.45
N GLU A 432 -4.06 7.58 -1.27
CA GLU A 432 -4.64 8.87 -0.92
C GLU A 432 -5.64 8.77 0.24
N ASN A 433 -6.56 7.79 0.22
CA ASN A 433 -7.50 7.56 1.32
C ASN A 433 -6.76 7.26 2.63
N GLN A 434 -5.69 6.47 2.57
CA GLN A 434 -4.87 6.19 3.74
C GLN A 434 -4.07 7.40 4.21
N HIS A 435 -3.52 8.19 3.29
CA HIS A 435 -2.80 9.42 3.63
C HIS A 435 -3.73 10.40 4.35
N LEU A 436 -4.94 10.61 3.81
CA LEU A 436 -5.99 11.43 4.45
C LEU A 436 -6.42 10.87 5.80
N GLY A 437 -6.62 9.55 5.91
CA GLY A 437 -6.96 8.89 7.18
C GLY A 437 -5.88 9.04 8.24
N ASN A 438 -4.61 8.94 7.85
CA ASN A 438 -3.47 9.11 8.75
C ASN A 438 -3.26 10.58 9.15
N MET A 439 -3.49 11.54 8.25
CA MET A 439 -3.48 12.97 8.56
C MET A 439 -4.63 13.35 9.48
N GLY A 440 -5.83 12.80 9.25
CA GLY A 440 -7.01 13.04 10.09
C GLY A 440 -6.90 12.46 11.51
N ARG A 441 -6.09 11.40 11.69
CA ARG A 441 -5.74 10.82 13.01
C ARG A 441 -4.45 11.40 13.61
N TYR A 442 -3.87 12.43 13.00
CA TYR A 442 -2.61 13.07 13.39
C TYR A 442 -1.40 12.13 13.52
N GLN A 443 -1.43 10.95 12.91
CA GLN A 443 -0.35 9.95 13.01
C GLN A 443 0.86 10.30 12.12
N VAL A 444 0.65 11.15 11.10
CA VAL A 444 1.66 11.49 10.08
C VAL A 444 1.92 13.01 9.99
N THR A 445 1.03 13.84 10.52
CA THR A 445 1.22 15.29 10.59
C THR A 445 2.20 15.63 11.70
N ARG A 446 3.37 16.18 11.32
CA ARG A 446 4.40 16.67 12.26
C ARG A 446 3.94 17.87 13.08
N GLU A 447 2.98 18.62 12.53
CA GLU A 447 2.33 19.73 13.20
C GLU A 447 0.82 19.45 13.17
N ILE A 448 0.20 19.39 14.35
CA ILE A 448 -1.25 19.47 14.48
C ILE A 448 -1.59 20.93 14.13
N PRO A 449 -2.24 21.20 12.97
CA PRO A 449 -2.58 22.58 12.64
C PRO A 449 -3.50 23.10 13.74
N LEU A 450 -3.06 24.20 14.36
CA LEU A 450 -3.90 24.96 15.28
C LEU A 450 -5.18 25.34 14.53
N PRO A 451 -6.34 25.34 15.19
CA PRO A 451 -7.60 25.74 14.56
C PRO A 451 -7.61 27.20 14.06
N TYR A 452 -6.54 27.98 14.29
CA TYR A 452 -6.35 29.34 13.81
C TYR A 452 -4.89 29.61 13.42
N ARG A 453 -4.69 30.42 12.38
CA ARG A 453 -3.41 31.06 12.09
C ARG A 453 -3.23 32.21 13.09
N PHE A 454 -2.13 32.21 13.84
CA PHE A 454 -1.70 33.43 14.50
C PHE A 454 -1.06 34.32 13.43
N ASP A 455 -1.66 35.47 13.15
CA ASP A 455 -0.91 36.56 12.53
C ASP A 455 0.14 37.01 13.55
N VAL A 456 1.41 36.72 13.25
CA VAL A 456 2.56 37.05 14.11
C VAL A 456 2.81 38.57 14.20
N ARG A 457 1.92 39.39 13.64
CA ARG A 457 2.08 40.85 13.56
C ARG A 457 1.66 41.65 14.80
N SER A 458 1.18 41.06 15.89
CA SER A 458 0.60 41.84 17.00
C SER A 458 1.34 41.76 18.34
N SER A 459 2.54 41.18 18.40
CA SER A 459 3.31 41.01 19.65
C SER A 459 4.67 41.71 19.68
N GLU A 460 5.12 42.33 18.58
CA GLU A 460 6.32 43.18 18.60
C GLU A 460 6.00 44.65 18.94
N ASP A 461 4.78 45.14 18.67
CA ASP A 461 4.39 46.54 18.93
C ASP A 461 3.92 46.84 20.37
N ARG A 462 4.20 45.95 21.35
CA ARG A 462 3.80 46.16 22.76
C ARG A 462 4.96 46.18 23.75
N ILE A 463 6.18 46.45 23.29
CA ILE A 463 7.35 46.69 24.15
C ILE A 463 7.93 48.12 23.95
N SER A 464 7.21 49.01 23.28
CA SER A 464 7.62 50.42 23.17
C SER A 464 6.43 51.36 23.29
N VAL A 465 5.93 51.52 24.53
CA VAL A 465 5.60 52.81 25.16
C VAL A 465 5.76 52.63 26.67
#